data_AF-A0A7W0HR30-F1
#
_entry.id   AF-A0A7W0HR30-F1
#
_cell.length_a   1.000
_cell.length_b   1.000
_cell.length_c   1.000
_cell.angle_alpha   90.00
_cell.angle_beta   90.00
_cell.angle_gamma   90.00
#
_symmetry.space_group_name_H-M   'P 1'
#
loop_
_entity.id
_entity.type
_entity.pdbx_description
1 polymer ?
#
loop_
_entity_poly.entity_id
_entity_poly.type
_entity_poly.pdbx_seq_one_letter_code
_entity_poly.pdbx_strand_id
1 'polypeptide(L)'
;MPPPDRDSGGEFAGIDPVQLKGMIGDLDDVTSLINEKMSNLDRDFGRAGLGTKHITTLKTVSDWIHGELPMLRRRHSMTEQISKEQGVHGFTGSMVQSEWEGHFKTKEEAQAKAKELAGKYKHPAEFPDDVWEQIRKYQFDPDFAETFAKELGPEKLQLLAARAKSPDAWGDDEKATEGRFSALANILAVASHRGVIDDKWVEKMGLPLMADLMMHGTWNTQTLVRIGNQALKSMQLGGGNVITAKILDAVARNPIAAHELYKTNFELINTMAYGKHIGWINTKSPQLGDPLGRFMKAATVDAADVFERMNPGAKNPADELVLKLFQEVAEHKDERFPFEGVEDAFIEIVQRFFKGTYTEDLLPEGGLTWYQSVQLVADLVGIFDPTPISDGVSGLMSLGEGDWKGAMLSMAAMVPYFGDAAAKPIKTFMTLVKAFPALKIFFKVPDDVATDANKLKAYVKVITEGFDNLKNTLKNVDLKNPGKVMDALGVVNRLHTDAAKIYAKYPKWAERAKKLGLPTDGPVPFVPPKNWDPNRANAGSGITDAFGNVWQRGKQHGRGQNNVGKEWDVQVKKDGGLAKLTADGKHLNVEWETGRVGN
;
A
#
# COMPACT_ATOMS: atom_id res chain seq x y z
N MET A 1 23.96 -26.53 -18.20
CA MET A 1 24.75 -25.29 -18.27
C MET A 1 24.73 -24.65 -16.90
N PRO A 2 25.88 -24.27 -16.32
CA PRO A 2 25.92 -23.42 -15.13
C PRO A 2 25.36 -22.03 -15.48
N PRO A 3 24.82 -21.27 -14.50
CA PRO A 3 24.38 -19.91 -14.73
C PRO A 3 25.57 -19.05 -15.16
N PRO A 4 25.41 -18.13 -16.13
CA PRO A 4 26.50 -17.29 -16.58
C PRO A 4 26.90 -16.30 -15.47
N ASP A 5 28.21 -16.13 -15.31
CA ASP A 5 28.86 -15.18 -14.42
C ASP A 5 28.29 -13.77 -14.62
N ARG A 6 27.97 -13.10 -13.50
CA ARG A 6 27.47 -11.72 -13.43
C ARG A 6 28.60 -10.66 -13.51
N ASP A 7 29.67 -10.94 -14.24
CA ASP A 7 30.86 -10.06 -14.31
C ASP A 7 31.31 -9.78 -15.75
N SER A 8 30.40 -9.27 -16.58
CA SER A 8 30.78 -8.49 -17.76
C SER A 8 30.10 -7.13 -17.72
N GLY A 9 30.87 -6.10 -17.36
CA GLY A 9 30.45 -4.71 -17.21
C GLY A 9 30.10 -4.02 -18.52
N GLY A 10 28.99 -4.41 -19.13
CA GLY A 10 28.21 -3.49 -19.94
C GLY A 10 27.35 -2.64 -19.01
N GLU A 11 27.47 -1.31 -19.08
CA GLU A 11 26.50 -0.41 -18.44
C GLU A 11 25.11 -0.75 -18.96
N PHE A 12 24.34 -1.47 -18.17
CA PHE A 12 22.97 -1.84 -18.49
C PHE A 12 22.06 -0.63 -18.22
N ALA A 13 21.80 0.18 -19.24
CA ALA A 13 20.84 1.28 -19.20
C ALA A 13 19.42 0.73 -19.42
N GLY A 14 18.79 0.29 -18.33
CA GLY A 14 17.41 -0.16 -18.32
C GLY A 14 16.45 0.88 -17.75
N ILE A 15 15.22 0.93 -18.26
CA ILE A 15 14.15 1.80 -17.74
C ILE A 15 13.19 0.97 -16.88
N ASP A 16 12.98 1.37 -15.63
CA ASP A 16 11.92 0.83 -14.77
C ASP A 16 10.58 1.50 -15.15
N PRO A 17 9.59 0.78 -15.70
CA PRO A 17 8.31 1.36 -16.10
C PRO A 17 7.58 2.03 -14.93
N VAL A 18 7.70 1.50 -13.72
CA VAL A 18 7.01 2.01 -12.53
C VAL A 18 7.58 3.37 -12.14
N GLN A 19 8.91 3.48 -12.08
CA GLN A 19 9.57 4.75 -11.78
C GLN A 19 9.39 5.76 -12.91
N LEU A 20 9.39 5.32 -14.17
CA LEU A 20 9.10 6.19 -15.31
C LEU A 20 7.67 6.74 -15.24
N LYS A 21 6.68 5.93 -14.82
CA LYS A 21 5.31 6.40 -14.57
C LYS A 21 5.27 7.46 -13.49
N GLY A 22 5.94 7.21 -12.36
CA GLY A 22 6.04 8.16 -11.24
C GLY A 22 6.64 9.49 -11.72
N MET A 23 7.76 9.45 -12.43
CA MET A 23 8.41 10.63 -13.00
C MET A 23 7.50 11.38 -13.98
N ILE A 24 6.78 10.68 -14.87
CA ILE A 24 5.82 11.33 -15.79
C ILE A 24 4.71 12.03 -15.00
N GLY A 25 4.19 11.40 -13.94
CA GLY A 25 3.21 12.00 -13.04
C GLY A 25 3.73 13.25 -12.35
N ASP A 26 4.93 13.19 -11.77
CA ASP A 26 5.57 14.35 -11.13
C ASP A 26 5.78 15.51 -12.10
N LEU A 27 6.16 15.22 -13.36
CA LEU A 27 6.31 16.22 -14.41
C LEU A 27 4.97 16.85 -14.82
N ASP A 28 3.89 16.07 -14.90
CA ASP A 28 2.54 16.57 -15.15
C ASP A 28 2.05 17.48 -14.01
N ASP A 29 2.28 17.10 -12.76
CA ASP A 29 1.91 17.87 -11.57
C ASP A 29 2.69 19.18 -11.49
N VAL A 30 4.01 19.12 -11.72
CA VAL A 30 4.87 20.31 -11.78
C VAL A 30 4.42 21.25 -12.89
N THR A 31 4.09 20.73 -14.08
CA THR A 31 3.60 21.54 -15.21
C THR A 31 2.27 22.21 -14.85
N SER A 32 1.36 21.49 -14.22
CA SER A 32 0.06 22.02 -13.78
C SER A 32 0.23 23.13 -12.74
N LEU A 33 1.09 22.90 -11.74
CA LEU A 33 1.41 23.88 -10.70
C LEU A 33 2.07 25.14 -11.29
N ILE A 34 3.05 24.98 -12.18
CA ILE A 34 3.71 26.11 -12.85
C ILE A 34 2.69 26.94 -13.61
N ASN A 35 1.83 26.30 -14.41
CA ASN A 35 0.81 26.99 -15.20
C ASN A 35 -0.21 27.73 -14.33
N GLU A 36 -0.65 27.13 -13.23
CA GLU A 36 -1.60 27.74 -12.29
C GLU A 36 -0.99 28.98 -11.60
N LYS A 37 0.26 28.87 -11.12
CA LYS A 37 0.89 29.91 -10.31
C LYS A 37 1.58 31.00 -11.12
N MET A 38 2.08 30.69 -12.33
CA MET A 38 2.88 31.63 -13.12
C MET A 38 2.14 32.91 -13.48
N SER A 39 0.86 32.83 -13.86
CA SER A 39 0.09 34.01 -14.27
C SER A 39 -0.03 35.06 -13.15
N ASN A 40 -0.14 34.59 -11.90
CA ASN A 40 -0.19 35.44 -10.73
C ASN A 40 1.19 35.98 -10.38
N LEU A 41 2.23 35.13 -10.41
CA LEU A 41 3.61 35.53 -10.11
C LEU A 41 4.12 36.60 -11.09
N ASP A 42 3.88 36.44 -12.39
CA ASP A 42 4.32 37.39 -13.42
C ASP A 42 3.67 38.76 -13.22
N ARG A 43 2.36 38.77 -12.94
CA ARG A 43 1.60 39.99 -12.63
C ARG A 43 2.09 40.67 -11.35
N ASP A 44 2.33 39.90 -10.30
CA ASP A 44 2.68 40.44 -8.98
C ASP A 44 4.13 40.95 -8.95
N PHE A 45 5.06 40.27 -9.64
CA PHE A 45 6.42 40.75 -9.85
C PHE A 45 6.45 42.00 -10.71
N GLY A 46 5.66 42.03 -11.79
CA GLY A 46 5.50 43.21 -12.64
C GLY A 46 4.96 44.43 -11.86
N ARG A 47 3.96 44.21 -10.99
CA ARG A 47 3.41 45.26 -10.12
C ARG A 47 4.42 45.77 -9.08
N ALA A 48 5.27 44.88 -8.56
CA ALA A 48 6.31 45.22 -7.59
C ALA A 48 7.57 45.83 -8.23
N GLY A 49 7.64 45.94 -9.56
CA GLY A 49 8.83 46.41 -10.28
C GLY A 49 10.03 45.45 -10.18
N LEU A 50 9.77 44.18 -9.85
CA LEU A 50 10.79 43.14 -9.72
C LEU A 50 11.06 42.46 -11.07
N GLY A 51 12.28 41.98 -11.27
CA GLY A 51 12.67 41.31 -12.52
C GLY A 51 11.96 39.97 -12.71
N THR A 52 11.37 39.75 -13.88
CA THR A 52 10.62 38.53 -14.24
C THR A 52 11.50 37.42 -14.85
N LYS A 53 12.82 37.61 -14.90
CA LYS A 53 13.79 36.68 -15.54
C LYS A 53 13.64 35.24 -15.05
N HIS A 54 13.50 35.02 -13.74
CA HIS A 54 13.34 33.66 -13.18
C HIS A 54 11.98 33.04 -13.52
N ILE A 55 10.94 33.86 -13.67
CA ILE A 55 9.62 33.43 -14.13
C ILE A 55 9.69 32.98 -15.60
N THR A 56 10.44 33.72 -16.43
CA THR A 56 10.72 33.31 -17.82
C THR A 56 11.47 31.97 -17.87
N THR A 57 12.44 31.73 -16.99
CA THR A 57 13.12 30.43 -16.90
C THR A 57 12.16 29.29 -16.54
N LEU A 58 11.26 29.49 -15.57
CA LEU A 58 10.25 28.49 -15.21
C LEU A 58 9.31 28.19 -16.39
N LYS A 59 8.95 29.21 -17.17
CA LYS A 59 8.16 29.03 -18.40
C LYS A 59 8.90 28.19 -19.43
N THR A 60 10.18 28.47 -19.68
CA THR A 60 11.00 27.66 -20.60
C THR A 60 11.11 26.20 -20.15
N VAL A 61 11.26 25.95 -18.85
CA VAL A 61 11.27 24.59 -18.30
C VAL A 61 9.90 23.92 -18.51
N SER A 62 8.80 24.61 -18.23
CA SER A 62 7.44 24.10 -18.48
C SER A 62 7.20 23.78 -19.96
N ASP A 63 7.64 24.65 -20.87
CA ASP A 63 7.51 24.45 -22.32
C ASP A 63 8.33 23.22 -22.78
N TRP A 64 9.54 23.04 -22.23
CA TRP A 64 10.37 21.86 -22.48
C TRP A 64 9.70 20.58 -21.96
N ILE A 65 9.21 20.58 -20.71
CA ILE A 65 8.49 19.43 -20.15
C ILE A 65 7.28 19.08 -21.03
N HIS A 66 6.52 20.07 -21.48
CA HIS A 66 5.37 19.87 -22.36
C HIS A 66 5.76 19.25 -23.71
N GLY A 67 6.94 19.60 -24.23
CA GLY A 67 7.50 19.00 -25.45
C GLY A 67 7.98 17.55 -25.27
N GLU A 68 8.55 17.22 -24.11
CA GLU A 68 9.13 15.88 -23.85
C GLU A 68 8.11 14.85 -23.33
N LEU A 69 7.08 15.29 -22.61
CA LEU A 69 6.04 14.41 -22.04
C LEU A 69 5.42 13.44 -23.07
N PRO A 70 5.09 13.85 -24.32
CA PRO A 70 4.61 12.92 -25.34
C PRO A 70 5.58 11.77 -25.64
N MET A 71 6.88 12.07 -25.71
CA MET A 71 7.93 11.08 -25.96
C MET A 71 8.16 10.18 -24.75
N LEU A 72 8.13 10.73 -23.53
CA LEU A 72 8.22 9.94 -22.30
C LEU A 72 7.03 8.99 -22.15
N ARG A 73 5.81 9.46 -22.46
CA ARG A 73 4.60 8.61 -22.48
C ARG A 73 4.68 7.52 -23.55
N ARG A 74 5.23 7.85 -24.74
CA ARG A 74 5.50 6.85 -25.80
C ARG A 74 6.44 5.77 -25.29
N ARG A 75 7.58 6.16 -24.66
CA ARG A 75 8.55 5.23 -24.07
C ARG A 75 7.92 4.39 -22.96
N HIS A 76 7.17 5.00 -22.05
CA HIS A 76 6.49 4.29 -20.98
C HIS A 76 5.50 3.23 -21.52
N SER A 77 4.64 3.61 -22.48
CA SER A 77 3.71 2.67 -23.11
C SER A 77 4.42 1.51 -23.78
N MET A 78 5.58 1.75 -24.40
CA MET A 78 6.41 0.71 -25.01
C MET A 78 7.05 -0.20 -23.96
N THR A 79 7.59 0.39 -22.88
CA THR A 79 8.20 -0.35 -21.76
C THR A 79 7.18 -1.27 -21.09
N GLU A 80 5.97 -0.80 -20.80
CA GLU A 80 4.88 -1.61 -20.24
C GLU A 80 4.47 -2.80 -21.13
N GLN A 81 4.73 -2.73 -22.44
CA GLN A 81 4.38 -3.77 -23.39
C GLN A 81 5.52 -4.78 -23.60
N ILE A 82 6.77 -4.31 -23.64
CA ILE A 82 7.95 -5.20 -23.74
C ILE A 82 8.08 -6.11 -22.51
N SER A 83 7.77 -5.62 -21.31
CA SER A 83 7.76 -6.47 -20.10
C SER A 83 6.88 -7.72 -20.30
N LYS A 84 5.81 -7.62 -21.10
CA LYS A 84 4.92 -8.75 -21.42
C LYS A 84 5.48 -9.68 -22.50
N GLU A 85 6.20 -9.17 -23.50
CA GLU A 85 6.89 -10.01 -24.51
C GLU A 85 7.93 -10.94 -23.88
N GLN A 86 8.57 -10.49 -22.79
CA GLN A 86 9.54 -11.28 -22.03
C GLN A 86 8.90 -12.26 -21.03
N GLY A 87 7.57 -12.40 -21.04
CA GLY A 87 6.86 -13.33 -20.15
C GLY A 87 6.68 -12.83 -18.71
N VAL A 88 6.88 -11.54 -18.44
CA VAL A 88 6.61 -10.96 -17.13
C VAL A 88 5.15 -10.47 -17.11
N HIS A 89 4.30 -11.17 -16.36
CA HIS A 89 2.93 -10.77 -16.12
C HIS A 89 2.85 -9.87 -14.88
N GLY A 90 2.29 -8.67 -15.03
CA GLY A 90 2.04 -7.72 -13.94
C GLY A 90 3.00 -6.53 -13.91
N PHE A 91 2.67 -5.51 -13.11
CA PHE A 91 3.41 -4.25 -12.92
C PHE A 91 4.78 -4.41 -12.21
N THR A 92 5.32 -5.64 -12.18
CA THR A 92 6.34 -6.08 -11.22
C THR A 92 7.62 -6.62 -11.86
N GLY A 93 7.89 -6.42 -13.16
CA GLY A 93 9.23 -6.82 -13.63
C GLY A 93 9.78 -6.31 -14.96
N SER A 94 11.11 -6.44 -14.93
CA SER A 94 12.19 -6.20 -15.90
C SER A 94 12.33 -4.80 -16.48
N MET A 95 13.53 -4.27 -16.26
CA MET A 95 14.12 -3.13 -16.95
C MET A 95 14.14 -3.39 -18.45
N VAL A 96 13.55 -2.50 -19.24
CA VAL A 96 13.53 -2.61 -20.71
C VAL A 96 14.76 -1.90 -21.30
N GLN A 97 15.37 -2.49 -22.32
CA GLN A 97 16.51 -1.87 -23.03
C GLN A 97 16.12 -0.50 -23.58
N SER A 98 16.93 0.51 -23.27
CA SER A 98 16.71 1.92 -23.61
C SER A 98 16.75 2.26 -25.11
N GLU A 99 17.23 1.34 -25.97
CA GLU A 99 17.53 1.61 -27.39
C GLU A 99 16.43 1.16 -28.39
N TRP A 100 15.30 0.60 -27.95
CA TRP A 100 14.24 0.21 -28.90
C TRP A 100 13.44 1.42 -29.38
N GLU A 101 13.64 1.85 -30.63
CA GLU A 101 12.90 2.96 -31.26
C GLU A 101 11.49 2.58 -31.80
N GLY A 102 11.10 1.31 -31.65
CA GLY A 102 9.88 0.76 -32.24
C GLY A 102 10.09 0.32 -33.70
N HIS A 103 8.99 -0.02 -34.39
CA HIS A 103 9.03 -0.45 -35.80
C HIS A 103 9.04 0.72 -36.80
N PHE A 104 8.75 1.94 -36.36
CA PHE A 104 8.68 3.14 -37.19
C PHE A 104 9.63 4.19 -36.64
N LYS A 105 10.36 4.87 -37.54
CA LYS A 105 11.31 5.93 -37.14
C LYS A 105 10.61 7.21 -36.75
N THR A 106 9.42 7.44 -37.33
CA THR A 106 8.62 8.63 -37.11
C THR A 106 7.18 8.29 -36.81
N LYS A 107 6.50 9.21 -36.14
CA LYS A 107 5.06 9.15 -35.91
C LYS A 107 4.30 9.08 -37.23
N GLU A 108 4.68 9.91 -38.20
CA GLU A 108 4.02 10.04 -39.49
C GLU A 108 4.04 8.73 -40.28
N GLU A 109 5.16 7.99 -40.23
CA GLU A 109 5.27 6.65 -40.82
C GLU A 109 4.29 5.66 -40.19
N ALA A 110 4.22 5.63 -38.85
CA ALA A 110 3.33 4.72 -38.11
C ALA A 110 1.85 5.02 -38.43
N GLN A 111 1.48 6.31 -38.45
CA GLN A 111 0.13 6.77 -38.76
C GLN A 111 -0.26 6.47 -40.21
N ALA A 112 0.65 6.71 -41.17
CA ALA A 112 0.41 6.39 -42.58
C ALA A 112 0.18 4.89 -42.75
N LYS A 113 0.98 4.06 -42.08
CA LYS A 113 0.82 2.61 -42.15
C LYS A 113 -0.49 2.14 -41.51
N ALA A 114 -0.88 2.71 -40.38
CA ALA A 114 -2.16 2.42 -39.75
C ALA A 114 -3.36 2.73 -40.67
N LYS A 115 -3.35 3.90 -41.33
CA LYS A 115 -4.38 4.30 -42.30
C LYS A 115 -4.43 3.37 -43.50
N GLU A 116 -3.27 3.01 -44.05
CA GLU A 116 -3.16 2.06 -45.16
C GLU A 116 -3.83 0.73 -44.82
N LEU A 117 -3.53 0.17 -43.64
CA LEU A 117 -4.08 -1.12 -43.22
C LEU A 117 -5.56 -1.03 -42.84
N ALA A 118 -5.99 0.01 -42.11
CA ALA A 118 -7.39 0.23 -41.78
C ALA A 118 -8.26 0.39 -43.05
N GLY A 119 -7.72 1.04 -44.09
CA GLY A 119 -8.39 1.20 -45.39
C GLY A 119 -8.61 -0.10 -46.16
N LYS A 120 -7.93 -1.20 -45.79
CA LYS A 120 -8.13 -2.54 -46.36
C LYS A 120 -9.28 -3.31 -45.71
N TYR A 121 -9.98 -2.71 -44.74
CA TYR A 121 -11.13 -3.33 -44.09
C TYR A 121 -12.26 -3.57 -45.09
N LYS A 122 -12.71 -4.83 -45.19
CA LYS A 122 -13.86 -5.23 -46.00
C LYS A 122 -15.03 -5.59 -45.09
N HIS A 123 -16.22 -5.16 -45.47
CA HIS A 123 -17.43 -5.48 -44.73
C HIS A 123 -18.03 -6.81 -45.22
N PRO A 124 -18.49 -7.72 -44.33
CA PRO A 124 -18.46 -7.62 -42.86
C PRO A 124 -17.18 -8.20 -42.22
N ALA A 125 -16.41 -7.33 -41.55
CA ALA A 125 -15.35 -7.70 -40.61
C ALA A 125 -14.22 -8.58 -41.17
N GLU A 126 -13.74 -8.30 -42.37
CA GLU A 126 -12.67 -9.06 -43.02
C GLU A 126 -11.44 -8.20 -43.31
N PHE A 127 -10.27 -8.75 -42.99
CA PHE A 127 -8.96 -8.30 -43.46
C PHE A 127 -8.29 -9.44 -44.23
N PRO A 128 -7.56 -9.14 -45.31
CA PRO A 128 -6.64 -10.10 -45.94
C PRO A 128 -5.60 -10.65 -44.94
N ASP A 129 -5.11 -11.87 -45.16
CA ASP A 129 -4.16 -12.52 -44.25
C ASP A 129 -2.84 -11.72 -44.09
N ASP A 130 -2.36 -11.09 -45.16
CA ASP A 130 -1.17 -10.23 -45.14
C ASP A 130 -1.35 -8.98 -44.26
N VAL A 131 -2.60 -8.56 -44.05
CA VAL A 131 -2.93 -7.45 -43.14
C VAL A 131 -2.86 -7.92 -41.69
N TRP A 132 -3.29 -9.14 -41.38
CA TRP A 132 -3.20 -9.70 -40.03
C TRP A 132 -1.76 -9.93 -39.57
N GLU A 133 -0.87 -10.33 -40.47
CA GLU A 133 0.57 -10.41 -40.17
C GLU A 133 1.15 -9.03 -39.80
N GLN A 134 0.75 -7.99 -40.54
CA GLN A 134 1.20 -6.63 -40.27
C GLN A 134 0.58 -6.05 -39.00
N ILE A 135 -0.70 -6.31 -38.74
CA ILE A 135 -1.37 -5.95 -37.47
C ILE A 135 -0.61 -6.57 -36.29
N ARG A 136 -0.28 -7.87 -36.34
CA ARG A 136 0.51 -8.54 -35.30
C ARG A 136 1.90 -7.95 -35.15
N LYS A 137 2.53 -7.53 -36.24
CA LYS A 137 3.84 -6.89 -36.23
C LYS A 137 3.83 -5.51 -35.58
N TYR A 138 2.78 -4.71 -35.79
CA TYR A 138 2.74 -3.30 -35.38
C TYR A 138 1.84 -3.00 -34.18
N GLN A 139 1.15 -4.00 -33.62
CA GLN A 139 0.16 -3.87 -32.54
C GLN A 139 0.65 -3.12 -31.29
N PHE A 140 1.95 -3.08 -31.04
CA PHE A 140 2.56 -2.45 -29.87
C PHE A 140 3.08 -1.03 -30.12
N ASP A 141 3.04 -0.54 -31.37
CA ASP A 141 3.41 0.85 -31.65
C ASP A 141 2.25 1.79 -31.30
N PRO A 142 2.44 2.80 -30.42
CA PRO A 142 1.34 3.62 -29.93
C PRO A 142 0.76 4.57 -30.97
N ASP A 143 1.56 5.09 -31.90
CA ASP A 143 1.08 5.98 -32.95
C ASP A 143 0.30 5.19 -34.02
N PHE A 144 0.78 3.98 -34.32
CA PHE A 144 0.04 3.01 -35.15
C PHE A 144 -1.28 2.62 -34.50
N ALA A 145 -1.27 2.16 -33.25
CA ALA A 145 -2.45 1.65 -32.55
C ALA A 145 -3.52 2.73 -32.35
N GLU A 146 -3.13 3.93 -31.93
CA GLU A 146 -4.04 5.08 -31.80
C GLU A 146 -4.74 5.39 -33.13
N THR A 147 -3.97 5.46 -34.21
CA THR A 147 -4.50 5.82 -35.53
C THR A 147 -5.36 4.70 -36.10
N PHE A 148 -4.91 3.46 -36.01
CA PHE A 148 -5.65 2.29 -36.51
C PHE A 148 -7.00 2.16 -35.81
N ALA A 149 -7.02 2.36 -34.48
CA ALA A 149 -8.26 2.35 -33.72
C ALA A 149 -9.21 3.47 -34.18
N LYS A 150 -8.72 4.70 -34.30
CA LYS A 150 -9.52 5.87 -34.72
C LYS A 150 -10.10 5.71 -36.14
N GLU A 151 -9.34 5.19 -37.09
CA GLU A 151 -9.77 5.01 -38.48
C GLU A 151 -10.88 3.97 -38.63
N LEU A 152 -10.83 2.88 -37.85
CA LEU A 152 -11.89 1.88 -37.86
C LEU A 152 -13.11 2.33 -37.06
N GLY A 153 -12.90 2.97 -35.91
CA GLY A 153 -13.95 3.30 -34.96
C GLY A 153 -14.48 2.08 -34.18
N PRO A 154 -15.27 2.30 -33.12
CA PRO A 154 -15.68 1.25 -32.21
C PRO A 154 -16.60 0.21 -32.86
N GLU A 155 -17.53 0.60 -33.74
CA GLU A 155 -18.46 -0.36 -34.36
C GLU A 155 -17.76 -1.38 -35.26
N LYS A 156 -16.81 -0.93 -36.11
CA LYS A 156 -16.08 -1.86 -36.99
C LYS A 156 -15.16 -2.77 -36.19
N LEU A 157 -14.52 -2.23 -35.16
CA LEU A 157 -13.64 -3.00 -34.27
C LEU A 157 -14.42 -4.00 -33.42
N GLN A 158 -15.65 -3.67 -33.01
CA GLN A 158 -16.53 -4.60 -32.32
C GLN A 158 -16.81 -5.82 -33.21
N LEU A 159 -17.25 -5.57 -34.45
CA LEU A 159 -17.54 -6.63 -35.42
C LEU A 159 -16.28 -7.45 -35.73
N LEU A 160 -15.14 -6.78 -35.90
CA LEU A 160 -13.87 -7.43 -36.19
C LEU A 160 -13.39 -8.30 -35.03
N ALA A 161 -13.48 -7.81 -33.79
CA ALA A 161 -13.08 -8.57 -32.61
C ALA A 161 -14.03 -9.74 -32.34
N ALA A 162 -15.33 -9.57 -32.52
CA ALA A 162 -16.31 -10.66 -32.42
C ALA A 162 -16.02 -11.76 -33.44
N ARG A 163 -15.71 -11.39 -34.70
CA ARG A 163 -15.33 -12.36 -35.73
C ARG A 163 -13.96 -13.00 -35.46
N ALA A 164 -12.98 -12.23 -35.02
CA ALA A 164 -11.64 -12.71 -34.71
C ALA A 164 -11.61 -13.72 -33.55
N LYS A 165 -12.65 -13.74 -32.71
CA LYS A 165 -12.83 -14.71 -31.62
C LYS A 165 -13.48 -16.03 -32.05
N SER A 166 -13.97 -16.12 -33.29
CA SER A 166 -14.73 -17.28 -33.78
C SER A 166 -13.89 -18.14 -34.75
N PRO A 167 -13.49 -19.37 -34.37
CA PRO A 167 -12.78 -20.28 -35.27
C PRO A 167 -13.59 -20.58 -36.55
N ASP A 168 -14.90 -20.81 -36.40
CA ASP A 168 -15.81 -21.13 -37.50
C ASP A 168 -15.90 -20.01 -38.55
N ALA A 169 -15.74 -18.74 -38.13
CA ALA A 169 -15.83 -17.60 -39.03
C ALA A 169 -14.65 -17.49 -40.02
N TRP A 170 -13.59 -18.25 -39.77
CA TRP A 170 -12.36 -18.25 -40.58
C TRP A 170 -11.99 -19.63 -41.12
N GLY A 171 -12.59 -20.72 -40.60
CA GLY A 171 -12.23 -22.08 -41.00
C GLY A 171 -10.81 -22.49 -40.55
N ASP A 172 -10.29 -21.82 -39.53
CA ASP A 172 -8.93 -21.97 -39.01
C ASP A 172 -8.91 -22.66 -37.63
N ASP A 173 -7.71 -23.01 -37.15
CA ASP A 173 -7.53 -23.54 -35.80
C ASP A 173 -7.68 -22.47 -34.68
N GLU A 174 -7.80 -22.94 -33.44
CA GLU A 174 -7.97 -22.07 -32.26
C GLU A 174 -6.78 -21.11 -32.07
N LYS A 175 -5.56 -21.51 -32.45
CA LYS A 175 -4.35 -20.69 -32.27
C LYS A 175 -4.32 -19.50 -33.22
N ALA A 176 -4.68 -19.70 -34.48
CA ALA A 176 -4.78 -18.61 -35.46
C ALA A 176 -5.86 -17.60 -35.05
N THR A 177 -6.97 -18.09 -34.50
CA THR A 177 -8.07 -17.28 -33.94
C THR A 177 -7.60 -16.46 -32.74
N GLU A 178 -6.94 -17.10 -31.77
CA GLU A 178 -6.37 -16.41 -30.61
C GLU A 178 -5.32 -15.36 -31.00
N GLY A 179 -4.49 -15.66 -32.00
CA GLY A 179 -3.50 -14.73 -32.54
C GLY A 179 -4.11 -13.45 -33.14
N ARG A 180 -5.25 -13.55 -33.83
CA ARG A 180 -5.98 -12.38 -34.37
C ARG A 180 -6.67 -11.59 -33.26
N PHE A 181 -7.36 -12.29 -32.35
CA PHE A 181 -8.09 -11.66 -31.25
C PHE A 181 -7.15 -10.91 -30.30
N SER A 182 -6.07 -11.57 -29.88
CA SER A 182 -5.05 -10.94 -29.04
C SER A 182 -4.40 -9.74 -29.71
N ALA A 183 -4.22 -9.77 -31.04
CA ALA A 183 -3.65 -8.64 -31.77
C ALA A 183 -4.52 -7.38 -31.73
N LEU A 184 -5.83 -7.54 -31.92
CA LEU A 184 -6.77 -6.42 -31.76
C LEU A 184 -6.82 -5.94 -30.31
N ALA A 185 -6.82 -6.87 -29.36
CA ALA A 185 -6.89 -6.53 -27.95
C ALA A 185 -5.64 -5.76 -27.50
N ASN A 186 -4.46 -6.11 -27.99
CA ASN A 186 -3.23 -5.37 -27.76
C ASN A 186 -3.31 -3.96 -28.38
N ILE A 187 -3.76 -3.81 -29.63
CA ILE A 187 -3.97 -2.49 -30.25
C ILE A 187 -4.87 -1.61 -29.38
N LEU A 188 -6.01 -2.14 -28.92
CA LEU A 188 -6.94 -1.37 -28.09
C LEU A 188 -6.34 -1.03 -26.71
N ALA A 189 -5.58 -1.95 -26.11
CA ALA A 189 -4.86 -1.69 -24.88
C ALA A 189 -3.84 -0.56 -25.06
N VAL A 190 -3.05 -0.57 -26.14
CA VAL A 190 -2.10 0.51 -26.47
C VAL A 190 -2.84 1.83 -26.70
N ALA A 191 -3.89 1.81 -27.53
CA ALA A 191 -4.70 2.99 -27.84
C ALA A 191 -5.39 3.58 -26.60
N SER A 192 -5.68 2.75 -25.58
CA SER A 192 -6.25 3.23 -24.31
C SER A 192 -5.35 4.21 -23.57
N HIS A 193 -4.02 4.08 -23.67
CA HIS A 193 -3.04 5.02 -23.11
C HIS A 193 -3.03 6.38 -23.81
N ARG A 194 -3.67 6.45 -24.98
CA ARG A 194 -3.83 7.65 -25.79
C ARG A 194 -5.22 8.27 -25.67
N GLY A 195 -6.03 7.78 -24.72
CA GLY A 195 -7.37 8.28 -24.45
C GLY A 195 -8.39 7.97 -25.55
N VAL A 196 -8.11 7.00 -26.43
CA VAL A 196 -9.03 6.62 -27.51
C VAL A 196 -10.29 5.96 -26.98
N ILE A 197 -10.15 5.14 -25.95
CA ILE A 197 -11.24 4.30 -25.41
C ILE A 197 -12.02 5.07 -24.35
N ASP A 198 -12.99 5.88 -24.79
CA ASP A 198 -13.92 6.64 -23.93
C ASP A 198 -15.23 5.88 -23.61
N ASP A 199 -16.16 6.52 -22.90
CA ASP A 199 -17.44 5.91 -22.51
C ASP A 199 -18.26 5.46 -23.74
N LYS A 200 -18.22 6.23 -24.84
CA LYS A 200 -18.93 5.89 -26.08
C LYS A 200 -18.31 4.65 -26.72
N TRP A 201 -16.99 4.55 -26.71
CA TRP A 201 -16.30 3.35 -27.17
C TRP A 201 -16.72 2.12 -26.37
N VAL A 202 -16.76 2.22 -25.04
CA VAL A 202 -17.15 1.09 -24.18
C VAL A 202 -18.61 0.69 -24.43
N GLU A 203 -19.51 1.68 -24.56
CA GLU A 203 -20.93 1.43 -24.89
C GLU A 203 -21.08 0.70 -26.23
N LYS A 204 -20.38 1.17 -27.26
CA LYS A 204 -20.45 0.59 -28.61
C LYS A 204 -19.84 -0.80 -28.70
N MET A 205 -18.71 -1.02 -28.05
CA MET A 205 -18.05 -2.33 -28.01
C MET A 205 -18.84 -3.33 -27.18
N GLY A 206 -19.47 -2.87 -26.11
CA GLY A 206 -20.21 -3.69 -25.15
C GLY A 206 -19.29 -4.35 -24.12
N LEU A 207 -19.73 -4.38 -22.86
CA LEU A 207 -18.98 -4.96 -21.74
C LEU A 207 -18.57 -6.44 -21.91
N PRO A 208 -19.38 -7.34 -22.50
CA PRO A 208 -18.96 -8.73 -22.71
C PRO A 208 -17.68 -8.85 -23.56
N LEU A 209 -17.63 -8.12 -24.68
CA LEU A 209 -16.47 -8.12 -25.56
C LEU A 209 -15.28 -7.43 -24.90
N MET A 210 -15.51 -6.31 -24.20
CA MET A 210 -14.47 -5.62 -23.45
C MET A 210 -13.86 -6.53 -22.38
N ALA A 211 -14.67 -7.32 -21.66
CA ALA A 211 -14.18 -8.28 -20.67
C ALA A 211 -13.23 -9.32 -21.29
N ASP A 212 -13.45 -9.74 -22.53
CA ASP A 212 -12.53 -10.62 -23.25
C ASP A 212 -11.25 -9.89 -23.69
N LEU A 213 -11.39 -8.71 -24.30
CA LEU A 213 -10.26 -7.91 -24.81
C LEU A 213 -9.31 -7.48 -23.68
N MET A 214 -9.85 -7.12 -22.52
CA MET A 214 -9.07 -6.68 -21.36
C MET A 214 -8.19 -7.78 -20.76
N MET A 215 -8.45 -9.04 -21.11
CA MET A 215 -7.57 -10.16 -20.74
C MET A 215 -6.30 -10.22 -21.58
N HIS A 216 -6.13 -9.32 -22.54
CA HIS A 216 -4.92 -9.16 -23.34
C HIS A 216 -4.43 -7.72 -23.28
N GLY A 217 -3.19 -7.47 -23.71
CA GLY A 217 -2.52 -6.18 -23.55
C GLY A 217 -2.27 -5.73 -22.10
N THR A 218 -1.78 -4.49 -21.98
CA THR A 218 -1.65 -3.71 -20.74
C THR A 218 -2.43 -2.42 -20.93
N TRP A 219 -3.52 -2.28 -20.21
CA TRP A 219 -4.47 -1.19 -20.40
C TRP A 219 -4.16 -0.02 -19.50
N ASN A 220 -4.50 1.17 -19.98
CA ASN A 220 -4.41 2.40 -19.22
C ASN A 220 -5.26 2.34 -17.95
N THR A 221 -4.68 2.81 -16.83
CA THR A 221 -5.32 2.83 -15.51
C THR A 221 -6.72 3.48 -15.55
N GLN A 222 -6.85 4.66 -16.15
CA GLN A 222 -8.14 5.38 -16.18
C GLN A 222 -9.18 4.69 -17.08
N THR A 223 -8.74 4.03 -18.14
CA THR A 223 -9.63 3.23 -18.99
C THR A 223 -10.14 1.99 -18.24
N LEU A 224 -9.27 1.30 -17.49
CA LEU A 224 -9.65 0.17 -16.64
C LEU A 224 -10.66 0.58 -15.56
N VAL A 225 -10.39 1.68 -14.86
CA VAL A 225 -11.29 2.22 -13.82
C VAL A 225 -12.65 2.61 -14.42
N ARG A 226 -12.68 3.23 -15.59
CA ARG A 226 -13.92 3.57 -16.32
C ARG A 226 -14.75 2.32 -16.64
N ILE A 227 -14.14 1.32 -17.27
CA ILE A 227 -14.85 0.09 -17.66
C ILE A 227 -15.33 -0.67 -16.43
N GLY A 228 -14.50 -0.77 -15.38
CA GLY A 228 -14.86 -1.36 -14.10
C GLY A 228 -16.05 -0.68 -13.44
N ASN A 229 -16.05 0.66 -13.40
CA ASN A 229 -17.18 1.45 -12.87
C ASN A 229 -18.48 1.19 -13.64
N GLN A 230 -18.40 1.08 -14.97
CA GLN A 230 -19.57 0.79 -15.79
C GLN A 230 -20.10 -0.63 -15.51
N ALA A 231 -19.21 -1.63 -15.44
CA ALA A 231 -19.57 -3.01 -15.13
C ALA A 231 -20.26 -3.15 -13.76
N LEU A 232 -19.69 -2.50 -12.73
CA LEU A 232 -20.27 -2.49 -11.39
C LEU A 232 -21.70 -1.90 -11.38
N LYS A 233 -21.99 -0.91 -12.21
CA LYS A 233 -23.31 -0.26 -12.30
C LYS A 233 -24.35 -1.04 -13.10
N SER A 234 -23.95 -1.71 -14.18
CA SER A 234 -24.92 -2.22 -15.18
C SER A 234 -25.02 -3.75 -15.29
N MET A 235 -24.08 -4.52 -14.74
CA MET A 235 -23.94 -5.96 -15.04
C MET A 235 -24.03 -6.84 -13.79
N GLN A 236 -25.20 -6.88 -13.16
CA GLN A 236 -25.39 -7.62 -11.89
C GLN A 236 -26.42 -8.76 -11.99
N LEU A 237 -27.14 -8.90 -13.10
CA LEU A 237 -28.19 -9.90 -13.27
C LEU A 237 -28.01 -10.70 -14.58
N GLY A 238 -28.67 -11.85 -14.67
CA GLY A 238 -28.79 -12.61 -15.93
C GLY A 238 -27.46 -13.09 -16.54
N GLY A 239 -26.45 -13.36 -15.71
CA GLY A 239 -25.08 -13.72 -16.15
C GLY A 239 -24.14 -12.52 -16.28
N GLY A 240 -24.64 -11.28 -16.16
CA GLY A 240 -23.80 -10.08 -16.16
C GLY A 240 -22.79 -10.03 -15.02
N ASN A 241 -23.12 -10.62 -13.88
CA ASN A 241 -22.22 -10.76 -12.72
C ASN A 241 -20.91 -11.50 -13.06
N VAL A 242 -20.96 -12.53 -13.91
CA VAL A 242 -19.75 -13.26 -14.37
C VAL A 242 -18.89 -12.37 -15.28
N ILE A 243 -19.54 -11.54 -16.11
CA ILE A 243 -18.83 -10.55 -16.94
C ILE A 243 -18.19 -9.49 -16.05
N THR A 244 -18.89 -8.99 -15.04
CA THR A 244 -18.33 -8.07 -14.03
C THR A 244 -17.14 -8.70 -13.32
N ALA A 245 -17.26 -9.95 -12.87
CA ALA A 245 -16.15 -10.67 -12.23
C ALA A 245 -14.94 -10.76 -13.18
N LYS A 246 -15.14 -11.10 -14.45
CA LYS A 246 -14.06 -11.12 -15.45
C LYS A 246 -13.43 -9.74 -15.67
N ILE A 247 -14.22 -8.67 -15.66
CA ILE A 247 -13.70 -7.29 -15.75
C ILE A 247 -12.87 -6.95 -14.52
N LEU A 248 -13.33 -7.28 -13.31
CA LEU A 248 -12.56 -7.10 -12.08
C LEU A 248 -11.23 -7.87 -12.12
N ASP A 249 -11.23 -9.10 -12.66
CA ASP A 249 -10.01 -9.90 -12.87
C ASP A 249 -9.03 -9.21 -13.82
N ALA A 250 -9.55 -8.60 -14.89
CA ALA A 250 -8.72 -7.88 -15.84
C ALA A 250 -8.17 -6.57 -15.24
N VAL A 251 -8.97 -5.86 -14.43
CA VAL A 251 -8.53 -4.67 -13.68
C VAL A 251 -7.46 -5.04 -12.65
N ALA A 252 -7.55 -6.21 -11.99
CA ALA A 252 -6.58 -6.70 -11.01
C ALA A 252 -5.14 -6.79 -11.55
N ARG A 253 -4.97 -6.90 -12.87
CA ARG A 253 -3.65 -6.90 -13.52
C ARG A 253 -2.94 -5.54 -13.50
N ASN A 254 -3.66 -4.48 -13.14
CA ASN A 254 -3.14 -3.14 -12.89
C ASN A 254 -3.49 -2.74 -11.44
N PRO A 255 -2.56 -2.95 -10.47
CA PRO A 255 -2.85 -2.72 -9.05
C PRO A 255 -3.35 -1.31 -8.72
N ILE A 256 -2.86 -0.30 -9.44
CA ILE A 256 -3.30 1.09 -9.26
C ILE A 256 -4.75 1.28 -9.72
N ALA A 257 -5.13 0.68 -10.86
CA ALA A 257 -6.52 0.74 -11.32
C ALA A 257 -7.45 -0.03 -10.37
N ALA A 258 -7.00 -1.17 -9.86
CA ALA A 258 -7.74 -1.94 -8.87
C ALA A 258 -7.96 -1.12 -7.58
N HIS A 259 -6.91 -0.46 -7.09
CA HIS A 259 -6.96 0.42 -5.93
C HIS A 259 -7.96 1.56 -6.11
N GLU A 260 -7.86 2.32 -7.21
CA GLU A 260 -8.76 3.44 -7.50
C GLU A 260 -10.21 2.98 -7.63
N LEU A 261 -10.45 1.87 -8.32
CA LEU A 261 -11.79 1.31 -8.51
C LEU A 261 -12.38 0.84 -7.18
N TYR A 262 -11.59 0.15 -6.33
CA TYR A 262 -12.06 -0.34 -5.05
C TYR A 262 -12.35 0.80 -4.09
N LYS A 263 -11.42 1.75 -3.95
CA LYS A 263 -11.60 2.95 -3.12
C LYS A 263 -12.90 3.69 -3.47
N THR A 264 -13.19 3.84 -4.77
CA THR A 264 -14.37 4.56 -5.25
C THR A 264 -15.68 3.78 -5.04
N ASN A 265 -15.63 2.45 -5.06
CA ASN A 265 -16.81 1.58 -4.97
C ASN A 265 -16.80 0.71 -3.69
N PHE A 266 -16.17 1.21 -2.62
CA PHE A 266 -15.86 0.42 -1.43
C PHE A 266 -17.09 -0.32 -0.87
N GLU A 267 -18.19 0.39 -0.63
CA GLU A 267 -19.41 -0.19 -0.04
C GLU A 267 -20.02 -1.29 -0.93
N LEU A 268 -20.08 -1.04 -2.24
CA LEU A 268 -20.63 -1.99 -3.21
C LEU A 268 -19.77 -3.27 -3.27
N ILE A 269 -18.45 -3.11 -3.35
CA ILE A 269 -17.52 -4.23 -3.45
C ILE A 269 -17.50 -5.06 -2.16
N ASN A 270 -17.58 -4.44 -0.98
CA ASN A 270 -17.71 -5.19 0.27
C ASN A 270 -19.09 -5.88 0.38
N THR A 271 -20.17 -5.25 -0.09
CA THR A 271 -21.48 -5.91 -0.18
C THR A 271 -21.44 -7.15 -1.10
N MET A 272 -20.67 -7.08 -2.19
CA MET A 272 -20.39 -8.23 -3.07
C MET A 272 -19.52 -9.28 -2.36
N ALA A 273 -18.47 -8.87 -1.64
CA ALA A 273 -17.56 -9.74 -0.89
C ALA A 273 -18.30 -10.56 0.19
N TYR A 274 -19.29 -9.97 0.86
CA TYR A 274 -20.18 -10.66 1.80
C TYR A 274 -21.27 -11.52 1.13
N GLY A 275 -21.33 -11.55 -0.20
CA GLY A 275 -22.37 -12.26 -0.95
C GLY A 275 -23.78 -11.71 -0.70
N LYS A 276 -23.88 -10.44 -0.30
CA LYS A 276 -25.16 -9.75 -0.03
C LYS A 276 -25.67 -8.98 -1.24
N HIS A 277 -24.81 -8.72 -2.22
CA HIS A 277 -25.22 -8.01 -3.44
C HIS A 277 -26.01 -8.93 -4.39
N ILE A 278 -27.07 -8.40 -5.01
CA ILE A 278 -27.84 -9.12 -6.02
C ILE A 278 -26.90 -9.56 -7.16
N GLY A 279 -26.96 -10.85 -7.54
CA GLY A 279 -26.02 -11.44 -8.51
C GLY A 279 -24.73 -12.01 -7.90
N TRP A 280 -24.43 -11.72 -6.64
CA TRP A 280 -23.25 -12.21 -5.92
C TRP A 280 -23.64 -13.13 -4.75
N ILE A 281 -24.82 -13.73 -4.81
CA ILE A 281 -25.33 -14.63 -3.77
C ILE A 281 -24.90 -16.11 -3.97
N ASN A 282 -24.38 -16.46 -5.16
CA ASN A 282 -23.88 -17.81 -5.43
C ASN A 282 -22.43 -17.94 -4.97
N THR A 283 -22.25 -18.06 -3.67
CA THR A 283 -20.94 -17.95 -3.00
C THR A 283 -20.02 -19.15 -3.25
N LYS A 284 -20.56 -20.25 -3.78
CA LYS A 284 -19.80 -21.43 -4.21
C LYS A 284 -19.23 -21.31 -5.63
N SER A 285 -19.48 -20.20 -6.33
CA SER A 285 -19.00 -20.02 -7.70
C SER A 285 -17.57 -19.45 -7.71
N PRO A 286 -16.55 -20.23 -8.14
CA PRO A 286 -15.19 -19.71 -8.28
C PRO A 286 -15.10 -18.62 -9.36
N GLN A 287 -16.02 -18.62 -10.34
CA GLN A 287 -16.12 -17.59 -11.37
C GLN A 287 -16.51 -16.22 -10.84
N LEU A 288 -17.02 -16.15 -9.60
CA LEU A 288 -17.32 -14.90 -8.90
C LEU A 288 -16.30 -14.63 -7.81
N GLY A 289 -16.06 -15.62 -6.93
CA GLY A 289 -15.20 -15.48 -5.76
C GLY A 289 -13.74 -15.19 -6.11
N ASP A 290 -13.14 -15.98 -7.00
CA ASP A 290 -11.69 -15.88 -7.25
C ASP A 290 -11.32 -14.57 -7.96
N PRO A 291 -12.06 -14.12 -9.00
CA PRO A 291 -11.82 -12.80 -9.58
C PRO A 291 -11.96 -11.65 -8.60
N LEU A 292 -12.98 -11.69 -7.73
CA LEU A 292 -13.20 -10.65 -6.72
C LEU A 292 -12.07 -10.65 -5.67
N GLY A 293 -11.64 -11.82 -5.23
CA GLY A 293 -10.49 -11.97 -4.34
C GLY A 293 -9.20 -11.44 -4.93
N ARG A 294 -8.86 -11.85 -6.17
CA ARG A 294 -7.68 -11.32 -6.89
C ARG A 294 -7.75 -9.80 -7.07
N PHE A 295 -8.92 -9.26 -7.38
CA PHE A 295 -9.13 -7.82 -7.45
C PHE A 295 -8.89 -7.12 -6.11
N MET A 296 -9.44 -7.64 -5.01
CA MET A 296 -9.24 -7.05 -3.68
C MET A 296 -7.78 -7.08 -3.25
N LYS A 297 -7.09 -8.21 -3.46
CA LYS A 297 -5.65 -8.33 -3.22
C LYS A 297 -4.84 -7.35 -4.08
N ALA A 298 -5.14 -7.26 -5.38
CA ALA A 298 -4.44 -6.35 -6.28
C ALA A 298 -4.61 -4.89 -5.87
N ALA A 299 -5.82 -4.50 -5.42
CA ALA A 299 -6.14 -3.16 -4.97
C ALA A 299 -5.48 -2.77 -3.64
N THR A 300 -4.94 -3.73 -2.89
CA THR A 300 -4.41 -3.55 -1.54
C THR A 300 -2.94 -3.98 -1.48
N VAL A 301 -2.66 -5.29 -1.42
CA VAL A 301 -1.31 -5.86 -1.33
C VAL A 301 -0.43 -5.43 -2.50
N ASP A 302 -0.87 -5.73 -3.73
CA ASP A 302 -0.02 -5.46 -4.89
C ASP A 302 0.09 -3.95 -5.16
N ALA A 303 -0.97 -3.19 -4.88
CA ALA A 303 -0.95 -1.73 -5.00
C ALA A 303 0.01 -1.08 -4.01
N ALA A 304 0.08 -1.59 -2.77
CA ALA A 304 1.00 -1.11 -1.76
C ALA A 304 2.45 -1.19 -2.24
N ASP A 305 2.86 -2.33 -2.81
CA ASP A 305 4.21 -2.53 -3.34
C ASP A 305 4.50 -1.61 -4.54
N VAL A 306 3.49 -1.28 -5.34
CA VAL A 306 3.66 -0.33 -6.46
C VAL A 306 3.79 1.10 -5.95
N PHE A 307 2.96 1.55 -5.00
CA PHE A 307 3.04 2.88 -4.42
C PHE A 307 4.35 3.12 -3.67
N GLU A 308 4.82 2.13 -2.91
CA GLU A 308 6.09 2.21 -2.20
C GLU A 308 7.29 2.36 -3.16
N ARG A 309 7.25 1.69 -4.32
CA ARG A 309 8.25 1.85 -5.37
C ARG A 309 8.16 3.20 -6.09
N MET A 310 6.95 3.71 -6.32
CA MET A 310 6.75 5.01 -6.97
C MET A 310 7.21 6.17 -6.09
N ASN A 311 6.94 6.13 -4.78
CA ASN A 311 7.31 7.19 -3.86
C ASN A 311 7.77 6.63 -2.50
N PRO A 312 9.03 6.16 -2.39
CA PRO A 312 9.55 5.56 -1.16
C PRO A 312 9.50 6.53 0.02
N GLY A 313 8.93 6.07 1.14
CA GLY A 313 8.83 6.85 2.38
C GLY A 313 7.64 7.82 2.45
N ALA A 314 6.85 7.94 1.38
CA ALA A 314 5.56 8.63 1.43
C ALA A 314 4.47 7.73 2.06
N LYS A 315 3.36 8.36 2.48
CA LYS A 315 2.18 7.63 2.96
C LYS A 315 1.62 6.76 1.84
N ASN A 316 1.40 5.48 2.10
CA ASN A 316 0.92 4.54 1.10
C ASN A 316 -0.62 4.58 1.02
N PRO A 317 -1.21 4.97 -0.13
CA PRO A 317 -2.66 5.01 -0.29
C PRO A 317 -3.33 3.64 -0.10
N ALA A 318 -2.65 2.55 -0.45
CA ALA A 318 -3.19 1.20 -0.29
C ALA A 318 -3.38 0.82 1.18
N ASP A 319 -2.50 1.29 2.07
CA ASP A 319 -2.63 1.05 3.52
C ASP A 319 -3.88 1.74 4.09
N GLU A 320 -4.25 2.92 3.59
CA GLU A 320 -5.50 3.59 3.98
C GLU A 320 -6.74 2.77 3.60
N LEU A 321 -6.72 2.18 2.39
CA LEU A 321 -7.81 1.31 1.92
C LEU A 321 -7.90 0.03 2.75
N VAL A 322 -6.76 -0.57 3.11
CA VAL A 322 -6.70 -1.76 3.99
C VAL A 322 -7.27 -1.44 5.37
N LEU A 323 -6.92 -0.29 5.96
CA LEU A 323 -7.48 0.13 7.24
C LEU A 323 -9.00 0.31 7.17
N LYS A 324 -9.52 0.88 6.08
CA LYS A 324 -10.96 0.98 5.86
C LYS A 324 -11.62 -0.41 5.77
N LEU A 325 -11.00 -1.35 5.05
CA LEU A 325 -11.46 -2.74 4.95
C LEU A 325 -11.45 -3.45 6.31
N PHE A 326 -10.42 -3.21 7.13
CA PHE A 326 -10.34 -3.77 8.47
C PHE A 326 -11.48 -3.30 9.36
N GLN A 327 -11.84 -2.01 9.29
CA GLN A 327 -13.00 -1.50 9.99
C GLN A 327 -14.28 -2.21 9.54
N GLU A 328 -14.52 -2.29 8.23
CA GLU A 328 -15.69 -2.98 7.67
C GLU A 328 -15.81 -4.42 8.18
N VAL A 329 -14.70 -5.16 8.21
CA VAL A 329 -14.68 -6.55 8.69
C VAL A 329 -14.85 -6.63 10.21
N ALA A 330 -14.30 -5.70 10.98
CA ALA A 330 -14.47 -5.66 12.42
C ALA A 330 -15.93 -5.37 12.83
N GLU A 331 -16.62 -4.50 12.08
CA GLU A 331 -18.05 -4.21 12.25
C GLU A 331 -18.92 -5.44 11.95
N HIS A 332 -18.46 -6.31 11.05
CA HIS A 332 -19.12 -7.55 10.65
C HIS A 332 -18.36 -8.81 11.13
N LYS A 333 -17.68 -8.76 12.28
CA LYS A 333 -16.79 -9.85 12.75
C LYS A 333 -17.43 -11.23 12.89
N ASP A 334 -18.74 -11.27 13.07
CA ASP A 334 -19.52 -12.51 13.19
C ASP A 334 -19.93 -13.08 11.81
N GLU A 335 -19.66 -12.34 10.73
CA GLU A 335 -19.95 -12.72 9.35
C GLU A 335 -18.66 -13.08 8.61
N ARG A 336 -18.61 -14.31 8.09
CA ARG A 336 -17.49 -14.79 7.27
C ARG A 336 -17.70 -14.41 5.82
N PHE A 337 -16.65 -14.02 5.10
CA PHE A 337 -16.71 -13.91 3.64
C PHE A 337 -17.07 -15.28 3.04
N PRO A 338 -18.21 -15.42 2.34
CA PRO A 338 -18.70 -16.72 1.93
C PRO A 338 -18.02 -17.22 0.63
N PHE A 339 -17.23 -16.38 -0.04
CA PHE A 339 -16.42 -16.73 -1.20
C PHE A 339 -15.00 -17.09 -0.77
N GLU A 340 -14.55 -18.30 -1.12
CA GLU A 340 -13.22 -18.81 -0.77
C GLU A 340 -12.09 -17.88 -1.25
N GLY A 341 -12.09 -17.49 -2.54
CA GLY A 341 -11.07 -16.57 -3.06
C GLY A 341 -11.03 -15.19 -2.40
N VAL A 342 -12.17 -14.70 -1.86
CA VAL A 342 -12.24 -13.42 -1.13
C VAL A 342 -11.69 -13.59 0.29
N GLU A 343 -12.01 -14.70 0.95
CA GLU A 343 -11.47 -15.05 2.26
C GLU A 343 -9.94 -15.18 2.20
N ASP A 344 -9.42 -15.92 1.21
CA ASP A 344 -7.97 -16.09 1.01
C ASP A 344 -7.29 -14.74 0.78
N ALA A 345 -7.87 -13.90 -0.09
CA ALA A 345 -7.37 -12.56 -0.34
C ALA A 345 -7.34 -11.70 0.93
N PHE A 346 -8.38 -11.76 1.77
CA PHE A 346 -8.40 -11.03 3.04
C PHE A 346 -7.32 -11.51 4.01
N ILE A 347 -7.12 -12.82 4.13
CA ILE A 347 -6.04 -13.40 4.96
C ILE A 347 -4.68 -12.89 4.48
N GLU A 348 -4.43 -12.89 3.16
CA GLU A 348 -3.20 -12.36 2.59
C GLU A 348 -3.03 -10.85 2.85
N ILE A 349 -4.11 -10.07 2.79
CA ILE A 349 -4.11 -8.64 3.12
C ILE A 349 -3.67 -8.44 4.58
N VAL A 350 -4.27 -9.18 5.51
CA VAL A 350 -3.90 -9.13 6.94
C VAL A 350 -2.44 -9.51 7.13
N GLN A 351 -2.00 -10.62 6.55
CA GLN A 351 -0.62 -11.08 6.64
C GLN A 351 0.38 -10.06 6.08
N ARG A 352 0.11 -9.47 4.90
CA ARG A 352 0.97 -8.46 4.29
C ARG A 352 1.02 -7.19 5.12
N PHE A 353 -0.11 -6.75 5.66
CA PHE A 353 -0.18 -5.54 6.48
C PHE A 353 0.65 -5.69 7.76
N PHE A 354 0.66 -6.89 8.35
CA PHE A 354 1.45 -7.20 9.53
C PHE A 354 2.83 -7.82 9.22
N LYS A 355 3.22 -7.95 7.95
CA LYS A 355 4.53 -8.50 7.58
C LYS A 355 5.64 -7.54 8.03
N GLY A 356 6.71 -8.08 8.61
CA GLY A 356 7.80 -7.33 9.22
C GLY A 356 7.46 -6.77 10.60
N THR A 357 6.23 -7.00 11.07
CA THR A 357 5.75 -6.53 12.38
C THR A 357 5.87 -7.55 13.48
N TYR A 358 5.85 -7.11 14.75
CA TYR A 358 5.84 -8.02 15.89
C TYR A 358 4.67 -9.03 15.86
N THR A 359 3.55 -8.66 15.24
CA THR A 359 2.42 -9.55 14.99
C THR A 359 2.74 -10.68 14.01
N GLU A 360 3.78 -10.56 13.17
CA GLU A 360 4.30 -11.65 12.32
C GLU A 360 4.81 -12.82 13.17
N ASP A 361 5.55 -12.53 14.24
CA ASP A 361 6.07 -13.55 15.18
C ASP A 361 4.97 -14.20 16.04
N LEU A 362 3.76 -13.61 16.04
CA LEU A 362 2.57 -14.17 16.68
C LEU A 362 1.70 -14.97 15.71
N LEU A 363 2.00 -14.94 14.41
CA LEU A 363 1.28 -15.73 13.43
C LEU A 363 1.64 -17.21 13.61
N PRO A 364 0.67 -18.12 13.54
CA PRO A 364 0.94 -19.55 13.61
C PRO A 364 1.90 -20.00 12.50
N GLU A 365 2.80 -20.94 12.80
CA GLU A 365 3.52 -21.67 11.77
C GLU A 365 2.49 -22.38 10.86
N GLY A 366 2.34 -21.89 9.62
CA GLY A 366 1.30 -22.36 8.68
C GLY A 366 0.30 -21.29 8.21
N GLY A 367 0.39 -20.05 8.71
CA GLY A 367 -0.46 -18.94 8.28
C GLY A 367 -1.66 -18.68 9.20
N LEU A 368 -2.45 -17.65 8.88
CA LEU A 368 -3.63 -17.27 9.66
C LEU A 368 -4.87 -18.00 9.14
N THR A 369 -5.73 -18.42 10.05
CA THR A 369 -7.12 -18.76 9.71
C THR A 369 -7.97 -17.49 9.59
N TRP A 370 -9.16 -17.59 8.98
CA TRP A 370 -10.16 -16.51 8.96
C TRP A 370 -10.42 -15.93 10.36
N TYR A 371 -10.77 -16.78 11.33
CA TYR A 371 -11.11 -16.32 12.68
C TYR A 371 -9.96 -15.60 13.37
N GLN A 372 -8.72 -16.06 13.17
CA GLN A 372 -7.55 -15.37 13.70
C GLN A 372 -7.32 -14.03 13.01
N SER A 373 -7.53 -13.96 11.69
CA SER A 373 -7.42 -12.73 10.92
C SER A 373 -8.45 -11.70 11.36
N VAL A 374 -9.72 -12.10 11.49
CA VAL A 374 -10.81 -11.24 11.99
C VAL A 374 -10.56 -10.83 13.43
N GLN A 375 -10.13 -11.74 14.31
CA GLN A 375 -9.84 -11.39 15.71
C GLN A 375 -8.70 -10.36 15.78
N LEU A 376 -7.62 -10.57 15.03
CA LEU A 376 -6.49 -9.64 14.96
C LEU A 376 -6.92 -8.26 14.44
N VAL A 377 -7.77 -8.24 13.41
CA VAL A 377 -8.34 -7.02 12.83
C VAL A 377 -9.32 -6.35 13.80
N ALA A 378 -10.19 -7.09 14.47
CA ALA A 378 -11.14 -6.58 15.45
C ALA A 378 -10.42 -6.05 16.69
N ASP A 379 -9.32 -6.69 17.10
CA ASP A 379 -8.46 -6.18 18.16
C ASP A 379 -7.77 -4.89 17.70
N LEU A 380 -7.22 -4.85 16.48
CA LEU A 380 -6.65 -3.62 15.89
C LEU A 380 -7.68 -2.49 15.85
N VAL A 381 -8.86 -2.72 15.25
CA VAL A 381 -9.92 -1.71 15.15
C VAL A 381 -10.44 -1.33 16.52
N GLY A 382 -10.63 -2.28 17.44
CA GLY A 382 -11.06 -2.03 18.82
C GLY A 382 -10.05 -1.25 19.67
N ILE A 383 -8.77 -1.21 19.28
CA ILE A 383 -7.75 -0.32 19.86
C ILE A 383 -7.98 1.14 19.44
N PHE A 384 -8.54 1.37 18.24
CA PHE A 384 -8.59 2.67 17.60
C PHE A 384 -9.99 3.24 17.35
N ASP A 385 -11.06 2.46 17.57
CA ASP A 385 -12.47 2.88 17.48
C ASP A 385 -13.31 2.43 18.70
N PRO A 386 -13.76 3.37 19.56
CA PRO A 386 -14.63 3.09 20.69
C PRO A 386 -16.10 3.53 20.51
N THR A 387 -16.56 3.86 19.28
CA THR A 387 -17.93 4.19 18.78
C THR A 387 -18.49 5.63 18.98
N PRO A 388 -19.49 6.10 18.17
CA PRO A 388 -20.08 5.53 16.96
C PRO A 388 -19.56 6.15 15.63
N ILE A 389 -18.91 5.31 14.82
CA ILE A 389 -18.95 5.16 13.35
C ILE A 389 -18.50 6.36 12.48
N SER A 390 -18.15 7.54 13.02
CA SER A 390 -17.58 8.63 12.18
C SER A 390 -16.35 9.35 12.72
N ASP A 391 -16.02 9.21 14.02
CA ASP A 391 -14.86 9.88 14.63
C ASP A 391 -13.58 9.01 14.72
N GLY A 392 -13.69 7.69 14.51
CA GLY A 392 -12.59 6.71 14.62
C GLY A 392 -11.65 6.64 13.41
N VAL A 393 -12.19 6.81 12.20
CA VAL A 393 -11.39 6.96 10.96
C VAL A 393 -10.50 8.19 11.05
N SER A 394 -11.04 9.29 11.57
CA SER A 394 -10.29 10.50 11.89
C SER A 394 -9.25 10.26 12.97
N GLY A 395 -9.46 9.34 13.93
CA GLY A 395 -8.47 8.95 14.94
C GLY A 395 -7.31 8.11 14.39
N LEU A 396 -7.59 7.14 13.51
CA LEU A 396 -6.60 6.36 12.76
C LEU A 396 -5.82 7.24 11.78
N MET A 397 -6.50 8.16 11.09
CA MET A 397 -5.87 9.15 10.20
C MET A 397 -5.09 10.20 11.01
N SER A 398 -5.58 10.66 12.16
CA SER A 398 -4.88 11.60 13.06
C SER A 398 -3.63 10.97 13.67
N LEU A 399 -3.68 9.69 14.05
CA LEU A 399 -2.49 8.92 14.46
C LEU A 399 -1.49 8.80 13.29
N GLY A 400 -1.97 8.45 12.10
CA GLY A 400 -1.22 8.47 10.84
C GLY A 400 -0.77 9.86 10.37
N GLU A 401 -1.27 10.95 10.98
CA GLU A 401 -0.89 12.35 10.70
C GLU A 401 0.04 12.92 11.79
N GLY A 402 0.23 12.19 12.90
CA GLY A 402 1.03 12.63 14.05
C GLY A 402 0.28 13.53 15.04
N ASP A 403 -1.04 13.64 14.95
CA ASP A 403 -1.89 14.36 15.90
C ASP A 403 -2.32 13.49 17.08
N TRP A 404 -1.38 13.30 18.00
CA TRP A 404 -1.61 12.64 19.29
C TRP A 404 -2.57 13.40 20.19
N LYS A 405 -2.79 14.71 19.98
CA LYS A 405 -3.76 15.47 20.76
C LYS A 405 -5.18 15.10 20.35
N GLY A 406 -5.46 14.87 19.07
CA GLY A 406 -6.73 14.35 18.56
C GLY A 406 -7.03 12.92 19.05
N ALA A 407 -6.07 12.02 18.96
CA ALA A 407 -6.19 10.66 19.49
C ALA A 407 -6.40 10.63 21.02
N MET A 408 -5.69 11.50 21.74
CA MET A 408 -5.83 11.67 23.19
C MET A 408 -7.14 12.37 23.57
N LEU A 409 -7.64 13.33 22.80
CA LEU A 409 -8.95 13.97 23.03
C LEU A 409 -10.11 13.02 22.76
N SER A 410 -9.99 12.15 21.75
CA SER A 410 -10.96 11.08 21.48
C SER A 410 -10.96 10.03 22.61
N MET A 411 -9.79 9.62 23.08
CA MET A 411 -9.66 8.71 24.23
C MET A 411 -10.00 9.37 25.59
N ALA A 412 -9.75 10.66 25.77
CA ALA A 412 -10.14 11.40 26.98
C ALA A 412 -11.64 11.75 26.98
N ALA A 413 -12.25 11.94 25.80
CA ALA A 413 -13.69 12.09 25.64
C ALA A 413 -14.47 10.81 26.00
N MET A 414 -13.80 9.65 26.09
CA MET A 414 -14.35 8.41 26.68
C MET A 414 -14.64 8.54 28.19
N VAL A 415 -14.10 9.57 28.84
CA VAL A 415 -14.30 9.86 30.27
C VAL A 415 -14.68 11.33 30.41
N PRO A 416 -15.97 11.74 30.23
CA PRO A 416 -16.95 11.64 31.33
C PRO A 416 -18.48 11.70 30.98
N TYR A 417 -19.33 10.87 31.61
CA TYR A 417 -20.51 11.25 32.45
C TYR A 417 -21.28 9.98 32.90
N PHE A 418 -21.86 10.04 34.10
CA PHE A 418 -22.39 8.90 34.86
C PHE A 418 -23.56 8.15 34.17
N GLY A 419 -23.39 6.85 33.92
CA GLY A 419 -24.45 5.92 33.50
C GLY A 419 -23.91 4.59 32.95
N ASP A 420 -24.78 3.57 32.82
CA ASP A 420 -24.50 2.16 32.45
C ASP A 420 -23.79 1.95 31.07
N ALA A 421 -23.58 3.03 30.32
CA ALA A 421 -22.88 3.03 29.02
C ALA A 421 -21.33 3.07 29.13
N ALA A 422 -20.76 3.37 30.31
CA ALA A 422 -19.32 3.55 30.50
C ALA A 422 -18.51 2.24 30.66
N ALA A 423 -19.16 1.10 30.93
CA ALA A 423 -18.46 -0.15 31.22
C ALA A 423 -17.80 -0.80 29.99
N LYS A 424 -18.34 -0.57 28.79
CA LYS A 424 -17.85 -1.19 27.55
C LYS A 424 -16.48 -0.63 27.12
N PRO A 425 -16.24 0.70 27.06
CA PRO A 425 -14.93 1.25 26.71
C PRO A 425 -13.80 0.84 27.66
N ILE A 426 -14.07 0.79 28.97
CA ILE A 426 -13.09 0.35 29.99
C ILE A 426 -12.77 -1.13 29.80
N LYS A 427 -13.78 -1.97 29.57
CA LYS A 427 -13.57 -3.40 29.32
C LYS A 427 -12.74 -3.61 28.05
N THR A 428 -12.98 -2.85 26.99
CA THR A 428 -12.20 -2.87 25.74
C THR A 428 -10.76 -2.42 25.96
N PHE A 429 -10.53 -1.33 26.68
CA PHE A 429 -9.18 -0.90 27.08
C PHE A 429 -8.47 -1.97 27.94
N MET A 430 -9.17 -2.64 28.85
CA MET A 430 -8.61 -3.74 29.64
C MET A 430 -8.33 -4.99 28.80
N THR A 431 -9.08 -5.26 27.73
CA THR A 431 -8.78 -6.30 26.75
C THR A 431 -7.50 -5.95 25.99
N LEU A 432 -7.34 -4.69 25.56
CA LEU A 432 -6.13 -4.18 24.94
C LEU A 432 -4.89 -4.33 25.85
N VAL A 433 -5.00 -3.92 27.10
CA VAL A 433 -3.94 -4.06 28.11
C VAL A 433 -3.59 -5.54 28.41
N LYS A 434 -4.53 -6.47 28.20
CA LYS A 434 -4.29 -7.92 28.28
C LYS A 434 -3.62 -8.49 27.03
N ALA A 435 -4.01 -8.03 25.84
CA ALA A 435 -3.45 -8.44 24.57
C ALA A 435 -2.01 -7.94 24.38
N PHE A 436 -1.71 -6.74 24.89
CA PHE A 436 -0.39 -6.13 24.87
C PHE A 436 0.06 -5.80 26.30
N PRO A 437 0.66 -6.77 27.01
CA PRO A 437 1.15 -6.58 28.38
C PRO A 437 2.08 -5.36 28.55
N ALA A 438 2.81 -4.95 27.49
CA ALA A 438 3.56 -3.69 27.43
C ALA A 438 2.75 -2.46 27.86
N LEU A 439 1.48 -2.41 27.47
CA LEU A 439 0.59 -1.29 27.78
C LEU A 439 0.29 -1.22 29.29
N LYS A 440 0.39 -2.32 30.03
CA LYS A 440 0.34 -2.29 31.51
C LYS A 440 1.45 -1.41 32.09
N ILE A 441 2.62 -1.40 31.48
CA ILE A 441 3.75 -0.59 31.97
C ILE A 441 3.50 0.89 31.72
N PHE A 442 3.04 1.24 30.52
CA PHE A 442 2.74 2.62 30.17
C PHE A 442 1.62 3.16 31.05
N PHE A 443 0.50 2.44 31.10
CA PHE A 443 -0.72 2.93 31.74
C PHE A 443 -0.87 2.51 33.20
N LYS A 444 0.10 1.78 33.77
CA LYS A 444 0.16 1.32 35.17
C LYS A 444 -1.20 0.83 35.70
N VAL A 445 -1.90 0.06 34.86
CA VAL A 445 -3.30 -0.31 35.10
C VAL A 445 -3.33 -1.54 36.02
N PRO A 446 -3.88 -1.44 37.25
CA PRO A 446 -4.01 -2.62 38.10
C PRO A 446 -5.07 -3.60 37.57
N ASP A 447 -4.94 -4.88 37.94
CA ASP A 447 -5.80 -5.94 37.41
C ASP A 447 -7.28 -5.83 37.83
N ASP A 448 -7.59 -4.98 38.82
CA ASP A 448 -8.92 -4.79 39.42
C ASP A 448 -9.70 -3.58 38.88
N VAL A 449 -9.18 -2.88 37.86
CA VAL A 449 -9.78 -1.64 37.31
C VAL A 449 -11.16 -1.83 36.69
N ALA A 450 -11.47 -3.04 36.20
CA ALA A 450 -12.70 -3.29 35.45
C ALA A 450 -13.99 -3.30 36.30
N THR A 451 -13.90 -3.27 37.63
CA THR A 451 -15.05 -3.54 38.51
C THR A 451 -15.45 -2.39 39.44
N ASP A 452 -14.73 -1.26 39.45
CA ASP A 452 -15.01 -0.14 40.36
C ASP A 452 -14.94 1.23 39.65
N ALA A 453 -16.10 1.80 39.36
CA ALA A 453 -16.28 3.10 38.70
C ALA A 453 -15.71 4.28 39.51
N ASN A 454 -15.57 4.17 40.85
CA ASN A 454 -14.99 5.24 41.68
C ASN A 454 -13.47 5.30 41.58
N LYS A 455 -12.80 4.18 41.29
CA LYS A 455 -11.36 4.16 41.03
C LYS A 455 -11.02 4.77 39.66
N LEU A 456 -11.97 4.74 38.71
CA LEU A 456 -11.76 5.24 37.35
C LEU A 456 -11.33 6.71 37.27
N LYS A 457 -11.89 7.58 38.13
CA LYS A 457 -11.50 8.99 38.22
C LYS A 457 -10.07 9.18 38.72
N ALA A 458 -9.60 8.30 39.62
CA ALA A 458 -8.20 8.31 40.06
C ALA A 458 -7.27 7.83 38.94
N TYR A 459 -7.75 6.97 38.03
CA TYR A 459 -6.99 6.44 36.91
C TYR A 459 -6.92 7.33 35.68
N VAL A 460 -7.79 8.33 35.51
CA VAL A 460 -7.66 9.30 34.40
C VAL A 460 -6.27 9.91 34.38
N LYS A 461 -5.77 10.36 35.54
CA LYS A 461 -4.41 10.90 35.67
C LYS A 461 -3.33 9.87 35.31
N VAL A 462 -3.49 8.62 35.75
CA VAL A 462 -2.54 7.52 35.48
C VAL A 462 -2.53 7.15 33.99
N ILE A 463 -3.69 7.15 33.35
CA ILE A 463 -3.87 6.88 31.92
C ILE A 463 -3.26 8.02 31.11
N THR A 464 -3.51 9.28 31.47
CA THR A 464 -2.88 10.46 30.84
C THR A 464 -1.36 10.41 30.96
N GLU A 465 -0.82 10.16 32.17
CA GLU A 465 0.62 9.99 32.38
C GLU A 465 1.19 8.80 31.57
N GLY A 466 0.39 7.74 31.38
CA GLY A 466 0.76 6.61 30.55
C GLY A 466 0.84 6.91 29.07
N PHE A 467 -0.08 7.74 28.55
CA PHE A 467 0.00 8.25 27.18
C PHE A 467 1.23 9.14 26.99
N ASP A 468 1.55 10.00 27.96
CA ASP A 468 2.77 10.81 27.90
C ASP A 468 4.03 9.94 27.91
N ASN A 469 4.07 8.89 28.72
CA ASN A 469 5.19 7.92 28.73
C ASN A 469 5.29 7.16 27.39
N LEU A 470 4.16 6.75 26.83
CA LEU A 470 4.11 6.06 25.54
C LEU A 470 4.58 6.99 24.41
N LYS A 471 4.05 8.20 24.35
CA LYS A 471 4.45 9.23 23.39
C LYS A 471 5.94 9.53 23.47
N ASN A 472 6.47 9.68 24.68
CA ASN A 472 7.90 9.91 24.88
C ASN A 472 8.75 8.71 24.44
N THR A 473 8.24 7.49 24.56
CA THR A 473 8.92 6.27 24.09
C THR A 473 8.90 6.16 22.57
N LEU A 474 7.80 6.56 21.95
CA LEU A 474 7.61 6.51 20.50
C LEU A 474 8.05 7.80 19.79
N LYS A 475 8.59 8.80 20.50
CA LYS A 475 8.88 10.14 19.94
C LYS A 475 9.83 10.12 18.73
N ASN A 476 10.66 9.09 18.63
CA ASN A 476 11.64 8.89 17.55
C ASN A 476 11.13 7.95 16.45
N VAL A 477 9.94 7.37 16.63
CA VAL A 477 9.28 6.50 15.66
C VAL A 477 8.53 7.39 14.68
N ASP A 478 8.52 7.04 13.40
CA ASP A 478 7.69 7.70 12.40
C ASP A 478 6.21 7.33 12.64
N LEU A 479 5.56 8.16 13.45
CA LEU A 479 4.20 7.95 13.95
C LEU A 479 3.16 7.98 12.83
N LYS A 480 3.53 8.48 11.65
CA LYS A 480 2.66 8.56 10.48
C LYS A 480 2.50 7.22 9.77
N ASN A 481 3.31 6.21 10.14
CA ASN A 481 3.23 4.86 9.64
C ASN A 481 2.72 3.92 10.74
N PRO A 482 1.44 3.46 10.65
CA PRO A 482 0.85 2.57 11.65
C PRO A 482 1.65 1.27 11.88
N GLY A 483 2.25 0.71 10.82
CA GLY A 483 3.12 -0.46 10.92
C GLY A 483 4.36 -0.21 11.79
N LYS A 484 5.02 0.95 11.63
CA LYS A 484 6.18 1.33 12.46
C LYS A 484 5.80 1.59 13.93
N VAL A 485 4.61 2.10 14.20
CA VAL A 485 4.10 2.27 15.57
C VAL A 485 3.87 0.90 16.23
N MET A 486 3.26 -0.04 15.51
CA MET A 486 3.05 -1.41 15.99
C MET A 486 4.38 -2.15 16.22
N ASP A 487 5.36 -1.93 15.34
CA ASP A 487 6.73 -2.42 15.51
C ASP A 487 7.38 -1.98 16.81
N ALA A 488 7.33 -0.67 17.07
CA ALA A 488 7.90 -0.08 18.26
C ALA A 488 7.22 -0.61 19.54
N LEU A 489 5.88 -0.68 19.54
CA LEU A 489 5.11 -1.26 20.64
C LEU A 489 5.44 -2.75 20.87
N GLY A 490 5.61 -3.50 19.81
CA GLY A 490 5.98 -4.92 19.86
C GLY A 490 7.38 -5.15 20.43
N VAL A 491 8.36 -4.32 20.05
CA VAL A 491 9.72 -4.34 20.61
C VAL A 491 9.67 -4.08 22.11
N VAL A 492 8.95 -3.04 22.54
CA VAL A 492 8.76 -2.74 23.96
C VAL A 492 8.14 -3.94 24.70
N ASN A 493 7.12 -4.58 24.11
CA ASN A 493 6.48 -5.75 24.71
C ASN A 493 7.44 -6.95 24.89
N ARG A 494 8.29 -7.22 23.91
CA ARG A 494 9.31 -8.28 24.01
C ARG A 494 10.31 -7.99 25.13
N LEU A 495 10.86 -6.77 25.17
CA LEU A 495 11.81 -6.37 26.21
C LEU A 495 11.20 -6.60 27.61
N HIS A 496 9.95 -6.19 27.81
CA HIS A 496 9.24 -6.39 29.06
C HIS A 496 8.97 -7.84 29.40
N THR A 497 8.47 -8.61 28.42
CA THR A 497 8.15 -10.02 28.64
C THR A 497 9.40 -10.81 29.03
N ASP A 498 10.51 -10.55 28.35
CA ASP A 498 11.77 -11.25 28.60
C ASP A 498 12.45 -10.77 29.89
N ALA A 499 12.45 -9.45 30.16
CA ALA A 499 12.88 -8.90 31.45
C ALA A 499 12.11 -9.55 32.61
N ALA A 500 10.78 -9.56 32.54
CA ALA A 500 9.92 -10.09 33.59
C ALA A 500 10.17 -11.58 33.83
N LYS A 501 10.26 -12.40 32.77
CA LYS A 501 10.58 -13.82 32.87
C LYS A 501 11.95 -14.05 33.53
N ILE A 502 12.98 -13.30 33.13
CA ILE A 502 14.34 -13.46 33.63
C ILE A 502 14.43 -13.02 35.10
N TYR A 503 13.85 -11.87 35.44
CA TYR A 503 13.89 -11.35 36.81
C TYR A 503 13.03 -12.15 37.79
N ALA A 504 11.91 -12.74 37.34
CA ALA A 504 11.14 -13.68 38.14
C ALA A 504 11.98 -14.94 38.46
N LYS A 505 12.74 -15.44 37.48
CA LYS A 505 13.60 -16.62 37.65
C LYS A 505 14.84 -16.33 38.51
N TYR A 506 15.39 -15.12 38.43
CA TYR A 506 16.60 -14.70 39.13
C TYR A 506 16.39 -13.39 39.91
N PRO A 507 15.71 -13.38 41.08
CA PRO A 507 15.41 -12.14 41.79
C PRO A 507 16.64 -11.31 42.18
N LYS A 508 17.76 -11.96 42.52
CA LYS A 508 19.04 -11.29 42.82
C LYS A 508 19.61 -10.51 41.62
N TRP A 509 19.23 -10.89 40.40
CA TRP A 509 19.61 -10.18 39.18
C TRP A 509 18.90 -8.83 39.09
N ALA A 510 17.61 -8.78 39.45
CA ALA A 510 16.86 -7.53 39.49
C ALA A 510 17.42 -6.54 40.52
N GLU A 511 17.73 -7.01 41.73
CA GLU A 511 18.36 -6.17 42.76
C GLU A 511 19.70 -5.60 42.29
N ARG A 512 20.49 -6.40 41.58
CA ARG A 512 21.80 -5.97 41.10
C ARG A 512 21.69 -5.03 39.91
N ALA A 513 20.77 -5.27 38.98
CA ALA A 513 20.47 -4.36 37.87
C ALA A 513 20.05 -2.98 38.41
N LYS A 514 19.14 -2.93 39.39
CA LYS A 514 18.75 -1.70 40.08
C LYS A 514 19.94 -0.99 40.73
N LYS A 515 20.81 -1.71 41.46
CA LYS A 515 22.05 -1.14 42.04
C LYS A 515 23.01 -0.57 41.00
N LEU A 516 22.98 -1.08 39.76
CA LEU A 516 23.78 -0.56 38.66
C LEU A 516 23.12 0.63 37.94
N GLY A 517 21.87 0.97 38.29
CA GLY A 517 21.06 2.00 37.62
C GLY A 517 20.39 1.50 36.33
N LEU A 518 20.43 0.19 36.05
CA LEU A 518 19.76 -0.40 34.90
C LEU A 518 18.25 -0.48 35.17
N PRO A 519 17.40 -0.06 34.21
CA PRO A 519 15.96 -0.17 34.36
C PRO A 519 15.56 -1.65 34.37
N THR A 520 14.90 -2.11 35.42
CA THR A 520 14.32 -3.47 35.48
C THR A 520 12.86 -3.51 35.08
N ASP A 521 12.28 -2.33 34.84
CA ASP A 521 10.90 -2.04 34.53
C ASP A 521 10.84 -0.70 33.78
N GLY A 522 9.66 -0.28 33.31
CA GLY A 522 9.48 0.91 32.48
C GLY A 522 9.85 0.70 30.99
N PRO A 523 9.54 1.66 30.10
CA PRO A 523 9.33 1.42 28.66
C PRO A 523 10.43 0.66 27.92
N VAL A 524 11.68 0.83 28.33
CA VAL A 524 12.83 0.10 27.79
C VAL A 524 13.58 -0.54 28.97
N PRO A 525 13.19 -1.75 29.39
CA PRO A 525 13.88 -2.45 30.48
C PRO A 525 15.17 -3.11 29.97
N PHE A 526 16.19 -3.18 30.82
CA PHE A 526 17.37 -3.99 30.59
C PHE A 526 17.01 -5.47 30.70
N VAL A 527 17.33 -6.23 29.67
CA VAL A 527 17.11 -7.68 29.63
C VAL A 527 18.46 -8.39 29.76
N PRO A 528 18.77 -9.03 30.90
CA PRO A 528 20.06 -9.68 31.09
C PRO A 528 20.29 -10.83 30.10
N PRO A 529 21.49 -11.00 29.51
CA PRO A 529 21.80 -12.17 28.69
C PRO A 529 21.79 -13.46 29.52
N LYS A 530 21.63 -14.62 28.87
CA LYS A 530 21.54 -15.93 29.55
C LYS A 530 22.71 -16.24 30.49
N ASN A 531 23.89 -15.73 30.18
CA ASN A 531 25.14 -15.90 30.93
C ASN A 531 25.55 -14.64 31.71
N TRP A 532 24.60 -13.76 32.06
CA TRP A 532 24.90 -12.54 32.79
C TRP A 532 25.57 -12.85 34.14
N ASP A 533 26.71 -12.23 34.40
CA ASP A 533 27.38 -12.23 35.71
C ASP A 533 27.21 -10.85 36.38
N PRO A 534 26.27 -10.71 37.32
CA PRO A 534 25.97 -9.45 37.98
C PRO A 534 27.12 -8.91 38.85
N ASN A 535 28.09 -9.76 39.22
CA ASN A 535 29.23 -9.38 40.06
C ASN A 535 30.40 -8.85 39.22
N ARG A 536 30.46 -9.20 37.94
CA ARG A 536 31.48 -8.74 36.99
C ARG A 536 30.98 -7.66 36.03
N ALA A 537 29.68 -7.36 36.04
CA ALA A 537 29.10 -6.27 35.25
C ALA A 537 29.69 -4.92 35.68
N ASN A 538 30.50 -4.31 34.81
CA ASN A 538 31.09 -3.00 35.02
C ASN A 538 30.44 -1.98 34.08
N ALA A 539 29.77 -0.98 34.65
CA ALA A 539 29.14 0.09 33.88
C ALA A 539 30.14 0.97 33.10
N GLY A 540 31.44 0.92 33.44
CA GLY A 540 32.49 1.68 32.76
C GLY A 540 32.89 1.16 31.38
N SER A 541 32.66 -0.12 31.07
CA SER A 541 32.97 -0.74 29.76
C SER A 541 31.74 -0.97 28.89
N GLY A 542 30.55 -0.58 29.35
CA GLY A 542 29.27 -0.94 28.75
C GLY A 542 28.77 -2.33 29.18
N ILE A 543 27.45 -2.47 29.29
CA ILE A 543 26.79 -3.71 29.69
C ILE A 543 25.94 -4.22 28.51
N THR A 544 26.23 -5.42 28.02
CA THR A 544 25.48 -6.00 26.90
C THR A 544 24.22 -6.71 27.38
N ASP A 545 23.09 -6.43 26.73
CA ASP A 545 21.81 -7.10 27.01
C ASP A 545 21.64 -8.40 26.19
N ALA A 546 20.51 -9.10 26.41
CA ALA A 546 20.18 -10.35 25.73
C ALA A 546 20.03 -10.23 24.21
N PHE A 547 19.82 -9.01 23.70
CA PHE A 547 19.61 -8.73 22.27
C PHE A 547 20.88 -8.19 21.60
N GLY A 548 21.97 -8.06 22.35
CA GLY A 548 23.26 -7.60 21.86
C GLY A 548 23.41 -6.08 21.83
N ASN A 549 22.52 -5.31 22.46
CA ASN A 549 22.70 -3.87 22.62
C ASN A 549 23.63 -3.59 23.80
N VAL A 550 24.44 -2.53 23.70
CA VAL A 550 25.44 -2.19 24.72
C VAL A 550 25.02 -0.93 25.46
N TRP A 551 24.72 -1.08 26.74
CA TRP A 551 24.29 -0.02 27.64
C TRP A 551 25.52 0.69 28.21
N GLN A 552 25.83 1.89 27.70
CA GLN A 552 26.94 2.72 28.16
C GLN A 552 26.42 3.90 28.97
N ARG A 553 27.18 4.36 29.97
CA ARG A 553 26.80 5.59 30.68
C ARG A 553 26.97 6.78 29.75
N GLY A 554 25.93 7.59 29.57
CA GLY A 554 26.00 8.80 28.75
C GLY A 554 27.06 9.79 29.25
N LYS A 555 27.68 10.54 28.33
CA LYS A 555 28.63 11.61 28.68
C LYS A 555 27.87 12.80 29.28
N GLN A 556 28.40 13.39 30.37
CA GLN A 556 27.87 14.63 30.95
C GLN A 556 27.91 15.76 29.90
N HIS A 557 26.75 16.11 29.33
CA HIS A 557 26.62 17.28 28.48
C HIS A 557 25.87 18.39 29.23
N GLY A 558 26.60 19.35 29.79
CA GLY A 558 26.04 20.58 30.34
C GLY A 558 26.95 21.32 31.33
N ARG A 559 27.37 22.55 30.97
CA ARG A 559 27.89 23.54 31.93
C ARG A 559 26.72 24.07 32.76
N GLY A 560 26.47 23.45 33.91
CA GLY A 560 25.44 23.89 34.84
C GLY A 560 25.16 22.78 35.85
N GLN A 561 25.76 22.89 37.03
CA GLN A 561 25.39 22.05 38.16
C GLN A 561 23.91 22.27 38.49
N ASN A 562 23.18 21.16 38.67
CA ASN A 562 21.90 21.03 39.40
C ASN A 562 20.66 20.52 38.64
N ASN A 563 20.80 19.72 37.57
CA ASN A 563 19.83 18.65 37.25
C ASN A 563 20.42 17.70 36.20
N VAL A 564 21.22 16.73 36.64
CA VAL A 564 21.82 15.72 35.75
C VAL A 564 20.90 14.50 35.76
N GLY A 565 20.02 14.39 34.78
CA GLY A 565 19.34 13.14 34.46
C GLY A 565 20.40 12.08 34.18
N LYS A 566 20.42 11.02 34.98
CA LYS A 566 21.36 9.93 34.79
C LYS A 566 20.81 9.06 33.66
N GLU A 567 21.44 9.07 32.49
CA GLU A 567 20.96 8.35 31.29
C GLU A 567 21.98 7.31 30.80
N TRP A 568 21.46 6.26 30.17
CA TRP A 568 22.19 5.24 29.42
C TRP A 568 22.17 5.61 27.94
N ASP A 569 23.33 5.68 27.32
CA ASP A 569 23.48 5.71 25.86
C ASP A 569 23.55 4.25 25.38
N VAL A 570 22.40 3.72 24.96
CA VAL A 570 22.27 2.34 24.50
C VAL A 570 22.70 2.27 23.05
N GLN A 571 23.84 1.64 22.81
CA GLN A 571 24.36 1.34 21.48
C GLN A 571 23.57 0.18 20.89
N VAL A 572 22.75 0.47 19.90
CA VAL A 572 21.80 -0.47 19.34
C VAL A 572 22.44 -1.28 18.22
N LYS A 573 22.16 -2.59 18.20
CA LYS A 573 22.62 -3.45 17.10
C LYS A 573 21.88 -3.05 15.81
N LYS A 574 22.63 -2.84 14.72
CA LYS A 574 22.07 -2.61 13.39
C LYS A 574 21.10 -3.76 13.04
N ASP A 575 19.88 -3.41 12.66
CA ASP A 575 18.74 -4.32 12.39
C ASP A 575 18.16 -5.05 13.64
N GLY A 576 18.57 -4.67 14.85
CA GLY A 576 18.01 -5.17 16.11
C GLY A 576 16.68 -4.50 16.48
N GLY A 577 15.87 -5.16 17.31
CA GLY A 577 14.53 -4.67 17.69
C GLY A 577 14.55 -3.24 18.26
N LEU A 578 15.53 -2.92 19.12
CA LEU A 578 15.68 -1.58 19.69
C LEU A 578 15.96 -0.48 18.64
N ALA A 579 16.42 -0.82 17.44
CA ALA A 579 16.70 0.15 16.38
C ALA A 579 15.41 0.79 15.87
N LYS A 580 14.29 0.06 15.97
CA LYS A 580 12.95 0.54 15.65
C LYS A 580 12.46 1.65 16.60
N LEU A 581 13.13 1.88 17.73
CA LEU A 581 12.84 2.95 18.69
C LEU A 581 13.79 4.17 18.55
N THR A 582 14.76 4.11 17.63
CA THR A 582 15.79 5.15 17.44
C THR A 582 15.51 5.98 16.20
N ALA A 583 15.88 7.27 16.25
CA ALA A 583 15.79 8.14 15.07
C ALA A 583 16.91 7.87 14.05
N ASP A 584 18.09 7.41 14.52
CA ASP A 584 19.31 7.26 13.72
C ASP A 584 19.68 5.79 13.43
N GLY A 585 18.93 4.83 13.97
CA GLY A 585 19.18 3.39 13.85
C GLY A 585 20.35 2.88 14.69
N LYS A 586 20.95 3.71 15.57
CA LYS A 586 22.26 3.43 16.17
C LYS A 586 22.31 3.63 17.69
N HIS A 587 21.65 4.64 18.23
CA HIS A 587 21.75 4.98 19.64
C HIS A 587 20.38 5.31 20.24
N LEU A 588 20.12 4.86 21.47
CA LEU A 588 18.92 5.19 22.23
C LEU A 588 19.30 5.68 23.63
N ASN A 589 18.91 6.91 23.97
CA ASN A 589 19.06 7.42 25.33
C ASN A 589 17.96 6.86 26.22
N VAL A 590 18.32 6.20 27.31
CA VAL A 590 17.39 5.57 28.26
C VAL A 590 17.69 6.06 29.68
N GLU A 591 16.72 6.70 30.31
CA GLU A 591 16.81 7.19 31.68
C GLU A 591 17.05 6.04 32.68
N TRP A 592 17.96 6.25 33.64
CA TRP A 592 18.29 5.25 34.66
C TRP A 592 17.04 4.90 35.48
N GLU A 593 16.95 3.62 35.85
CA GLU A 593 15.89 3.03 36.69
C GLU A 593 14.47 3.06 36.09
N THR A 594 14.09 4.12 35.38
CA THR A 594 12.75 4.34 34.82
C THR A 594 12.57 3.76 33.42
N GLY A 595 13.66 3.56 32.68
CA GLY A 595 13.60 3.01 31.32
C GLY A 595 12.95 3.94 30.30
N ARG A 596 12.76 5.23 30.63
CA ARG A 596 12.15 6.21 29.72
C ARG A 596 13.14 6.63 28.65
N VAL A 597 12.65 6.87 27.43
CA VAL A 597 13.50 7.34 26.34
C VAL A 597 13.84 8.83 26.52
N GLY A 598 15.11 9.10 26.83
CA GLY A 598 15.73 10.42 26.99
C GLY A 598 15.94 11.15 25.65
N ASN A 599 16.26 12.45 25.71
CA ASN A 599 16.48 13.28 24.51
C ASN A 599 17.87 13.11 23.93
#